data_AF-A0A842XUR4-F1
#
_entry.id   AF-A0A842XUR4-F1
#
_cell.length_a   1.000
_cell.length_b   1.000
_cell.length_c   1.000
_cell.angle_alpha   90.00
_cell.angle_beta   90.00
_cell.angle_gamma   90.00
#
_symmetry.space_group_name_H-M   'P 1'
#
loop_
_entity.id
_entity.type
_entity.pdbx_description
1 polymer ?
#
loop_
_entity_poly.entity_id
_entity_poly.type
_entity_poly.pdbx_seq_one_letter_code
_entity_poly.pdbx_strand_id
1 'polypeptide(L)'
;MSKSRLVAPVVKRKKLAEVEWKVIEDFCKGCGFCIEFCPVNALEESEKLNAKGVHPPKLKSEDACIGCGLCERICPDFAVHLEKKESDGEREQ
;
A
#
# COMPACT_ATOMS: atom_id res chain seq x y z
N MET A 1 15.72 -26.44 10.26
CA MET A 1 16.15 -25.59 9.11
C MET A 1 15.90 -24.14 9.48
N SER A 2 16.82 -23.51 10.21
CA SER A 2 16.69 -22.11 10.63
C SER A 2 16.95 -21.22 9.42
N LYS A 3 15.88 -20.72 8.78
CA LYS A 3 16.00 -19.71 7.73
C LYS A 3 16.51 -18.44 8.42
N SER A 4 17.82 -18.27 8.40
CA SER A 4 18.51 -17.08 8.87
C SER A 4 17.86 -15.87 8.19
N ARG A 5 17.08 -15.13 8.97
CA ARG A 5 16.32 -13.98 8.51
C ARG A 5 17.34 -12.89 8.22
N LEU A 6 17.71 -12.73 6.95
CA LEU A 6 18.50 -11.59 6.51
C LEU A 6 17.70 -10.34 6.92
N VAL A 7 18.16 -9.67 7.96
CA VAL A 7 17.58 -8.41 8.43
C VAL A 7 18.00 -7.37 7.40
N ALA A 8 17.09 -7.05 6.48
CA ALA A 8 17.32 -5.96 5.54
C ALA A 8 17.67 -4.69 6.34
N PRO A 9 18.67 -3.90 5.91
CA PRO A 9 19.08 -2.71 6.62
C PRO A 9 17.88 -1.78 6.83
N VAL A 10 17.73 -1.28 8.06
CA VAL A 10 16.70 -0.31 8.44
C VAL A 10 17.06 1.03 7.80
N VAL A 11 16.82 1.15 6.49
CA VAL A 11 16.94 2.43 5.79
C VAL A 11 15.86 3.35 6.36
N LYS A 12 16.26 4.54 6.83
CA LYS A 12 15.32 5.50 7.43
C LYS A 12 14.17 5.77 6.45
N ARG A 13 12.94 5.50 6.91
CA ARG A 13 11.72 5.67 6.11
C ARG A 13 11.42 7.16 5.99
N LYS A 14 11.78 7.77 4.85
CA LYS A 14 11.37 9.14 4.52
C LYS A 14 9.93 9.08 3.96
N LYS A 15 9.04 9.99 4.39
CA LYS A 15 7.74 10.20 3.72
C LYS A 15 8.01 10.85 2.35
N LEU A 16 7.54 10.22 1.27
CA LEU A 16 7.74 10.70 -0.11
C LEU A 16 6.61 11.65 -0.53
N ALA A 17 5.37 11.33 -0.14
CA ALA A 17 4.19 12.15 -0.42
C ALA A 17 3.12 11.97 0.66
N GLU A 18 2.35 13.02 0.91
CA GLU A 18 1.12 12.95 1.69
C GLU A 18 -0.02 12.48 0.79
N VAL A 19 -0.57 11.32 1.12
CA VAL A 19 -1.53 10.62 0.26
C VAL A 19 -2.65 9.98 1.08
N GLU A 20 -3.82 9.87 0.49
CA GLU A 20 -4.88 8.98 0.91
C GLU A 20 -4.75 7.66 0.13
N TRP A 21 -4.61 6.54 0.84
CA TRP A 21 -4.52 5.22 0.24
C TRP A 21 -5.91 4.59 0.15
N LYS A 22 -6.30 4.11 -1.03
CA LYS A 22 -7.61 3.50 -1.29
C LYS A 22 -7.47 2.16 -1.99
N VAL A 23 -8.46 1.29 -1.76
CA VAL A 23 -8.63 0.03 -2.47
C VAL A 23 -10.05 -0.09 -3.01
N ILE A 24 -10.19 -0.41 -4.29
CA ILE A 24 -11.46 -0.77 -4.92
C ILE A 24 -11.65 -2.27 -4.69
N GLU A 25 -12.41 -2.61 -3.64
CA GLU A 25 -12.56 -3.99 -3.19
C GLU A 25 -13.07 -4.94 -4.27
N ASP A 26 -13.95 -4.47 -5.17
CA ASP A 26 -14.52 -5.27 -6.25
C ASP A 26 -13.48 -5.72 -7.30
N PHE A 27 -12.37 -4.98 -7.41
CA PHE A 27 -11.30 -5.28 -8.35
C PHE A 27 -10.19 -6.11 -7.68
N CYS A 28 -10.13 -6.10 -6.35
CA CYS A 28 -9.13 -6.86 -5.61
C CYS A 28 -9.38 -8.37 -5.70
N LYS A 29 -8.38 -9.11 -6.19
CA LYS A 29 -8.39 -10.58 -6.28
C LYS A 29 -7.56 -11.28 -5.18
N GLY A 30 -7.02 -10.54 -4.21
CA GLY A 30 -6.28 -11.10 -3.08
C GLY A 30 -4.90 -11.67 -3.42
N CYS A 31 -4.22 -11.18 -4.47
CA CYS A 31 -2.91 -11.70 -4.88
C CYS A 31 -1.75 -11.36 -3.93
N GLY A 32 -1.92 -10.41 -3.01
CA GLY A 32 -0.93 -10.07 -1.99
C GLY A 32 0.28 -9.25 -2.45
N PHE A 33 0.46 -8.95 -3.75
CA PHE A 33 1.66 -8.24 -4.24
C PHE A 33 1.87 -6.87 -3.59
N CYS A 34 0.80 -6.11 -3.34
CA CYS A 34 0.92 -4.82 -2.68
C CYS A 34 1.47 -4.94 -1.24
N ILE A 35 1.16 -6.04 -0.54
CA ILE A 35 1.65 -6.32 0.82
C ILE A 35 3.11 -6.75 0.77
N GLU A 36 3.41 -7.77 -0.04
CA GLU A 36 4.74 -8.40 -0.13
C GLU A 36 5.82 -7.40 -0.59
N PHE A 37 5.51 -6.59 -1.59
CA PHE A 37 6.49 -5.67 -2.18
C PHE A 37 6.48 -4.29 -1.53
N CYS A 38 5.70 -4.06 -0.48
CA CYS A 38 5.71 -2.77 0.21
C CYS A 38 7.08 -2.53 0.87
N PRO A 39 7.88 -1.54 0.44
CA PRO A 39 9.26 -1.36 0.92
C PRO A 39 9.34 -0.98 2.39
N VAL A 40 8.23 -0.51 2.96
CA VAL A 40 8.08 -0.12 4.36
C VAL A 40 7.12 -1.02 5.14
N ASN A 41 6.64 -2.11 4.53
CA ASN A 41 5.73 -3.08 5.14
C ASN A 41 4.49 -2.42 5.79
N ALA A 42 3.89 -1.46 5.07
CA ALA A 42 2.78 -0.64 5.56
C ALA A 42 1.39 -1.28 5.42
N LEU A 43 1.28 -2.34 4.62
CA LEU A 43 0.02 -3.01 4.30
C LEU A 43 -0.08 -4.37 4.98
N GLU A 44 -1.30 -4.81 5.26
CA GLU A 44 -1.67 -6.14 5.73
C GLU A 44 -3.04 -6.54 5.19
N GLU A 45 -3.43 -7.81 5.33
CA GLU A 45 -4.77 -8.25 4.98
C GLU A 45 -5.80 -7.64 5.95
N SER A 46 -6.92 -7.17 5.41
CA SER A 46 -8.05 -6.74 6.25
C SER A 46 -8.82 -7.95 6.78
N GLU A 47 -9.57 -7.77 7.86
CA GLU A 47 -10.44 -8.82 8.39
C GLU A 47 -11.72 -9.01 7.55
N LYS A 48 -12.02 -8.04 6.68
CA LYS A 48 -13.20 -8.03 5.82
C LYS A 48 -12.98 -8.92 4.60
N LEU A 49 -14.03 -9.63 4.18
CA LEU A 49 -14.10 -10.31 2.89
C LEU A 49 -14.84 -9.44 1.88
N ASN A 50 -14.32 -9.34 0.66
CA ASN A 50 -15.06 -8.75 -0.46
C ASN A 50 -16.03 -9.78 -1.09
N ALA A 51 -16.77 -9.36 -2.12
CA ALA A 51 -17.72 -10.22 -2.83
C ALA A 51 -17.09 -11.47 -3.50
N LYS A 52 -15.76 -11.51 -3.66
CA LYS A 52 -15.01 -12.66 -4.21
C LYS A 52 -14.49 -13.61 -3.13
N GLY A 53 -14.75 -13.32 -1.85
CA GLY A 53 -14.31 -14.15 -0.73
C GLY A 53 -12.82 -14.03 -0.44
N VAL A 54 -12.18 -12.91 -0.80
CA VAL A 54 -10.78 -12.62 -0.45
C VAL A 54 -10.70 -11.45 0.51
N HIS A 55 -9.61 -11.36 1.28
CA HIS A 55 -9.32 -10.25 2.19
C HIS A 55 -8.60 -9.12 1.43
N PRO A 56 -9.25 -7.97 1.16
CA PRO A 56 -8.56 -6.83 0.56
C PRO A 56 -7.47 -6.31 1.51
N PRO A 57 -6.38 -5.73 0.98
CA PRO A 57 -5.36 -5.11 1.81
C PRO A 57 -5.92 -3.90 2.58
N LYS A 58 -5.30 -3.58 3.72
CA LYS A 58 -5.49 -2.35 4.48
C LYS A 58 -4.14 -1.81 4.95
N LEU A 59 -4.09 -0.52 5.28
CA LEU A 59 -2.94 0.05 6.00
C LEU A 59 -2.92 -0.43 7.45
N LYS A 60 -1.73 -0.74 7.96
CA LYS A 60 -1.50 -1.05 9.38
C LYS A 60 -1.73 0.16 10.28
N SER A 61 -1.36 1.34 9.78
CA SER A 61 -1.63 2.64 10.37
C SER A 61 -1.55 3.72 9.28
N GLU A 62 -2.17 4.87 9.52
CA GLU A 62 -2.17 6.00 8.58
C GLU A 62 -0.74 6.50 8.28
N ASP A 63 0.12 6.49 9.30
CA ASP A 63 1.51 6.95 9.20
C ASP A 63 2.48 5.91 8.59
N ALA A 64 2.05 4.65 8.44
CA ALA A 64 2.93 3.61 7.91
C ALA A 64 3.25 3.83 6.42
N CYS A 65 2.31 4.41 5.66
CA CYS A 65 2.48 4.68 4.24
C CYS A 65 3.40 5.86 3.99
N ILE A 66 4.43 5.67 3.17
CA ILE A 66 5.32 6.75 2.71
C ILE A 66 4.89 7.40 1.40
N GLY A 67 3.82 6.95 0.75
CA GLY A 67 3.35 7.51 -0.52
C GLY A 67 4.24 7.21 -1.73
N CYS A 68 4.89 6.04 -1.78
CA CYS A 68 5.82 5.67 -2.86
C CYS A 68 5.16 5.18 -4.18
N GLY A 69 3.85 4.89 -4.17
CA GLY A 69 3.11 4.42 -5.35
C GLY A 69 3.52 3.06 -5.92
N LEU A 70 4.29 2.24 -5.19
CA LEU A 70 4.67 0.91 -5.69
C LEU A 70 3.47 -0.06 -5.72
N CYS A 71 2.60 0.00 -4.69
CA CYS A 71 1.42 -0.87 -4.59
C CYS A 71 0.41 -0.62 -5.72
N GLU A 72 0.24 0.63 -6.16
CA GLU A 72 -0.57 0.99 -7.33
C GLU A 72 0.04 0.44 -8.63
N ARG A 73 1.35 0.66 -8.85
CA ARG A 73 2.05 0.21 -10.06
C ARG A 73 2.14 -1.31 -10.21
N ILE A 74 2.23 -2.05 -9.10
CA ILE A 74 2.36 -3.51 -9.13
C ILE A 74 1.01 -4.23 -9.16
N CYS A 75 -0.10 -3.53 -8.90
CA CYS A 75 -1.41 -4.16 -8.86
C CYS A 75 -1.85 -4.56 -10.28
N PRO A 76 -1.97 -5.86 -10.59
CA PRO A 76 -2.33 -6.30 -11.95
C PRO A 76 -3.79 -5.97 -12.31
N ASP A 77 -4.63 -5.73 -11.30
CA ASP A 77 -6.06 -5.45 -11.45
C ASP A 77 -6.39 -3.96 -11.21
N PHE A 78 -5.37 -3.10 -11.03
CA PHE A 78 -5.54 -1.68 -10.74
C PHE A 78 -6.50 -1.38 -9.57
N ALA A 79 -6.53 -2.27 -8.57
CA ALA A 79 -7.44 -2.17 -7.44
C ALA A 79 -6.94 -1.22 -6.33
N VAL A 80 -5.71 -0.72 -6.40
CA VAL A 80 -5.08 0.11 -5.36
C VAL A 80 -4.74 1.48 -5.91
N HIS A 81 -5.12 2.54 -5.19
CA HIS A 81 -4.90 3.93 -5.59
C HIS A 81 -4.29 4.77 -4.47
N LEU A 82 -3.51 5.77 -4.88
CA LEU A 82 -3.00 6.83 -4.00
C LEU A 82 -3.50 8.19 -4.50
N GLU A 83 -4.32 8.86 -3.70
CA GLU A 83 -4.74 10.22 -3.98
C GLU A 83 -3.83 11.18 -3.22
N LYS A 84 -3.22 12.15 -3.92
CA LYS A 84 -2.42 13.19 -3.24
C LYS A 84 -3.36 14.09 -2.46
N LYS A 85 -3.05 14.34 -1.19
CA LYS A 85 -3.72 15.41 -0.45
C LYS A 85 -3.10 16.72 -0.92
N GLU A 86 -3.86 17.55 -1.65
CA GLU A 86 -3.43 18.91 -1.97
C GLU A 86 -3.22 19.66 -0.64
N SER A 87 -1.98 20.04 -0.33
CA SER A 87 -1.72 21.12 0.61
C SER A 87 -1.89 22.42 -0.17
N ASP A 88 -2.83 23.27 0.24
CA ASP A 88 -3.16 24.57 -0.36
C ASP A 88 -1.93 25.31 -0.93
N GLY A 89 -1.73 25.22 -2.24
CA GLY A 89 -0.57 25.79 -2.93
C GLY A 89 -0.71 25.71 -4.44
N GLU A 90 -1.40 26.71 -5.00
CA GLU A 90 -1.37 27.19 -6.38
C GLU A 90 -1.46 26.14 -7.51
N ARG A 91 -2.68 25.93 -8.02
CA ARG A 91 -2.87 25.47 -9.40
C ARG A 91 -2.71 26.69 -10.32
N GLU A 92 -1.58 26.76 -11.01
CA GLU A 92 -1.49 27.47 -12.29
C GLU A 92 -1.45 26.46 -13.44
N GLN A 93 -2.35 26.72 -14.40
CA GLN A 93 -2.49 26.23 -15.79
C GLN A 93 -3.64 25.26 -16.03
#